data_AF-A0AAN9ADF3-F1
#
_entry.id   AF-A0AAN9ADF3-F1
#
_cell.length_a   1.000
_cell.length_b   1.000
_cell.length_c   1.000
_cell.angle_alpha   90.00
_cell.angle_beta   90.00
_cell.angle_gamma   90.00
#
_symmetry.space_group_name_H-M   'P 1'
#
loop_
_entity.id
_entity.type
_entity.pdbx_description
1 polymer ?
#
loop_
_entity_poly.entity_id
_entity_poly.type
_entity_poly.pdbx_seq_one_letter_code
_entity_poly.pdbx_strand_id
1 'polypeptide(L)'
;MHGPTSTCPHLRVLPNLVSVCTAAVCSLLEAHKNQEHLNTLNHSNEDTVQHLNCYLSVISKICEFDDWRPGLAQLLQPIPFPDIALADEEFIRKILPVLEIIGTDPRCDVHQMVLGIREDKEGWLNVICPSSLACVDEGSTWAAIILISEAGLFRRSNMWLPIFTMSEWIVDIHPRVNRSWWTCMLLFTYLRPVLICK
;
A
#
# COMPACT_ATOMS: atom_id res chain seq x y z
N MET A 1 10.79 -22.11 1.16
CA MET A 1 11.47 -22.79 2.28
C MET A 1 12.73 -22.01 2.58
N HIS A 2 12.79 -21.41 3.76
CA HIS A 2 13.88 -20.51 4.17
C HIS A 2 15.23 -21.21 4.25
N GLY A 3 16.30 -20.44 4.01
CA GLY A 3 17.69 -20.90 4.18
C GLY A 3 18.04 -21.17 5.64
N PRO A 4 19.05 -22.01 5.90
CA PRO A 4 19.31 -22.66 7.20
C PRO A 4 19.73 -21.76 8.38
N THR A 5 19.65 -20.42 8.26
CA THR A 5 20.15 -19.49 9.31
C THR A 5 19.21 -18.34 9.68
N SER A 6 18.04 -18.18 9.04
CA SER A 6 17.09 -17.13 9.42
C SER A 6 16.01 -17.70 10.35
N THR A 7 16.20 -17.54 11.66
CA THR A 7 15.17 -17.82 12.66
C THR A 7 14.08 -16.74 12.57
N CYS A 8 13.11 -16.91 11.68
CA CYS A 8 11.92 -16.05 11.70
C CYS A 8 11.20 -16.23 13.05
N PRO A 9 10.66 -15.16 13.66
CA PRO A 9 9.90 -15.32 14.89
C PRO A 9 8.66 -16.18 14.61
N HIS A 10 8.08 -16.76 15.66
CA HIS A 10 6.93 -17.64 15.51
C HIS A 10 5.72 -16.89 14.95
N LEU A 11 5.05 -17.41 13.91
CA LEU A 11 3.90 -16.79 13.21
C LEU A 11 2.77 -16.31 14.15
N ARG A 12 2.60 -16.97 15.31
CA ARG A 12 1.62 -16.55 16.36
C ARG A 12 1.90 -15.17 16.97
N VAL A 13 3.11 -14.64 16.84
CA VAL A 13 3.46 -13.31 17.38
C VAL A 13 2.98 -12.20 16.44
N LEU A 14 2.87 -12.50 15.13
CA LEU A 14 2.57 -11.52 14.09
C LEU A 14 1.29 -10.71 14.34
N PRO A 15 0.12 -11.31 14.67
CA PRO A 15 -1.10 -10.52 14.89
C PRO A 15 -0.96 -9.53 16.05
N ASN A 16 -0.35 -9.95 17.16
CA ASN A 16 -0.15 -9.09 18.32
C ASN A 16 0.83 -7.95 18.00
N LEU A 17 1.92 -8.26 17.29
CA LEU A 17 2.91 -7.26 16.93
C LEU A 17 2.33 -6.20 16.00
N VAL A 18 1.62 -6.61 14.95
CA VAL A 18 0.94 -5.68 14.03
C VAL A 18 -0.11 -4.86 14.78
N SER A 19 -0.92 -5.47 15.63
CA SER A 19 -1.94 -4.76 16.43
C SER A 19 -1.34 -3.69 17.34
N VAL A 20 -0.20 -3.98 17.98
CA VAL A 20 0.52 -2.99 18.82
C VAL A 20 1.07 -1.86 17.95
N CYS A 21 1.70 -2.17 16.82
CA CYS A 21 2.21 -1.16 15.90
C CYS A 21 1.10 -0.26 15.35
N THR A 22 -0.01 -0.83 14.87
CA THR A 22 -1.14 -0.04 14.33
C THR A 22 -1.77 0.83 15.40
N ALA A 23 -2.02 0.29 16.60
CA ALA A 23 -2.59 1.07 17.71
C ALA A 23 -1.67 2.22 18.15
N ALA A 24 -0.37 1.97 18.23
CA ALA A 24 0.61 2.99 18.60
C ALA A 24 0.72 4.09 17.54
N VAL A 25 0.78 3.73 16.25
CA VAL A 25 0.76 4.67 15.14
C VAL A 25 -0.48 5.57 15.20
N CYS A 26 -1.66 4.99 15.36
CA CYS A 26 -2.91 5.76 15.45
C CYS A 26 -2.88 6.73 16.64
N SER A 27 -2.48 6.25 17.82
CA SER A 27 -2.42 7.05 19.04
C SER A 27 -1.43 8.23 18.92
N LEU A 28 -0.28 8.01 18.28
CA LEU A 28 0.74 9.05 18.09
C LEU A 28 0.27 10.13 17.11
N LEU A 29 -0.37 9.74 16.01
CA LEU A 29 -0.88 10.68 15.01
C LEU A 29 -2.06 11.50 15.55
N GLU A 30 -2.97 10.88 16.32
CA GLU A 30 -4.04 11.60 17.01
C GLU A 30 -3.47 12.60 18.03
N ALA A 31 -2.48 12.19 18.82
CA ALA A 31 -1.82 13.06 19.78
C ALA A 31 -1.12 14.24 19.11
N HIS A 32 -0.41 14.00 18.01
CA HIS A 32 0.25 15.04 17.23
C HIS A 32 -0.75 16.08 16.71
N LYS A 33 -1.84 15.64 16.08
CA LYS A 33 -2.89 16.52 15.56
C LYS A 33 -3.56 17.36 16.67
N ASN A 34 -3.75 16.77 17.85
CA ASN A 34 -4.30 17.49 19.00
C ASN A 34 -3.32 18.55 19.55
N GLN A 35 -2.01 18.26 19.54
CA GLN A 35 -0.98 19.23 19.97
C GLN A 35 -0.84 20.40 19.00
N GLU A 36 -0.92 20.15 17.69
CA GLU A 36 -0.97 21.20 16.67
C GLU A 36 -2.16 22.13 16.90
N HIS A 37 -3.34 21.58 17.17
CA HIS A 37 -4.54 22.37 17.46
C HIS A 37 -4.38 23.28 18.68
N LEU A 38 -3.63 22.84 19.69
CA LEU A 38 -3.39 23.59 20.94
C LEU A 38 -2.17 24.52 20.87
N ASN A 39 -1.43 24.58 19.75
CA ASN A 39 -0.21 25.36 19.55
C ASN A 39 0.90 25.11 20.59
N THR A 40 0.94 23.92 21.19
CA THR A 40 1.95 23.54 22.20
C THR A 40 3.08 22.72 21.57
N LEU A 41 3.79 23.28 20.61
CA LEU A 41 4.84 22.59 19.83
C LEU A 41 6.22 23.16 20.14
N ASN A 42 6.95 22.64 21.12
CA ASN A 42 8.34 23.10 21.34
C ASN A 42 9.36 22.02 21.77
N HIS A 43 8.95 20.80 22.17
CA HIS A 43 9.91 19.74 22.50
C HIS A 43 9.38 18.29 22.36
N SER A 44 8.06 18.08 22.38
CA SER A 44 7.43 16.76 22.27
C SER A 44 7.35 16.20 20.84
N ASN A 45 7.58 17.03 19.82
CA ASN A 45 7.30 16.65 18.45
C ASN A 45 8.36 15.70 17.87
N GLU A 46 9.65 15.99 18.11
CA GLU A 46 10.76 15.16 17.62
C GLU A 46 10.69 13.73 18.20
N ASP A 47 10.40 13.61 19.49
CA ASP A 47 10.18 12.32 20.14
C ASP A 47 9.00 11.58 19.50
N THR A 48 7.87 12.25 19.26
CA THR A 48 6.66 11.65 18.66
C THR A 48 6.95 11.09 17.26
N VAL A 49 7.65 11.87 16.43
CA VAL A 49 8.08 11.46 15.08
C VAL A 49 9.05 10.27 15.15
N GLN A 50 9.98 10.25 16.10
CA GLN A 50 10.89 9.12 16.28
C GLN A 50 10.15 7.83 16.69
N HIS A 51 9.19 7.92 17.60
CA HIS A 51 8.38 6.78 18.02
C HIS A 51 7.52 6.25 16.87
N LEU A 52 6.89 7.14 16.09
CA LEU A 52 6.11 6.78 14.90
C LEU A 52 6.99 5.99 13.90
N ASN A 53 8.17 6.54 13.60
CA ASN A 53 9.15 5.91 12.71
C ASN A 53 9.58 4.52 13.20
N CYS A 54 9.72 4.32 14.51
CA CYS A 54 10.05 3.01 15.09
C CYS A 54 8.97 1.96 14.77
N TYR A 55 7.70 2.25 15.03
CA TYR A 55 6.59 1.30 14.77
C TYR A 55 6.43 1.00 13.29
N LEU A 56 6.57 1.99 12.40
CA LEU A 56 6.53 1.78 10.96
C LEU A 56 7.74 0.96 10.46
N SER A 57 8.91 1.14 11.07
CA SER A 57 10.10 0.33 10.77
C SER A 57 9.89 -1.14 11.17
N VAL A 58 9.17 -1.41 12.26
CA VAL A 58 8.80 -2.78 12.63
C VAL A 58 7.88 -3.41 11.57
N ILE A 59 6.87 -2.68 11.10
CA ILE A 59 5.98 -3.15 10.02
C ILE A 59 6.78 -3.43 8.74
N SER A 60 7.69 -2.53 8.37
CA SER A 60 8.58 -2.71 7.22
C SER A 60 9.44 -3.97 7.38
N LYS A 61 10.01 -4.19 8.57
CA LYS A 61 10.83 -5.36 8.84
C LYS A 61 10.04 -6.67 8.80
N ILE A 62 8.79 -6.66 9.24
CA ILE A 62 7.87 -7.81 9.12
C ILE A 62 7.66 -8.17 7.65
N CYS A 63 7.51 -7.17 6.77
CA CYS A 63 7.23 -7.36 5.35
C CYS A 63 8.37 -8.04 4.57
N GLU A 64 9.61 -7.92 5.05
CA GLU A 64 10.78 -8.60 4.47
C GLU A 64 10.70 -10.13 4.57
N PHE A 65 9.95 -10.67 5.53
CA PHE A 65 9.82 -12.11 5.72
C PHE A 65 8.74 -12.68 4.79
N ASP A 66 9.15 -13.45 3.77
CA ASP A 66 8.23 -14.07 2.79
C ASP A 66 7.10 -14.89 3.44
N ASP A 67 7.35 -15.59 4.55
CA ASP A 67 6.36 -16.41 5.24
C ASP A 67 5.37 -15.55 6.07
N TRP A 68 5.76 -14.34 6.46
CA TRP A 68 4.91 -13.42 7.24
C TRP A 68 4.12 -12.46 6.37
N ARG A 69 4.62 -12.15 5.16
CA ARG A 69 4.00 -11.20 4.23
C ARG A 69 2.51 -11.50 3.97
N PRO A 70 2.05 -12.75 3.73
CA PRO A 70 0.62 -13.02 3.57
C PRO A 70 -0.21 -12.67 4.80
N GLY A 71 0.32 -12.98 6.00
CA GLY A 71 -0.34 -12.65 7.26
C GLY A 71 -0.35 -11.14 7.52
N LEU A 72 0.74 -10.44 7.23
CA LEU A 72 0.81 -8.98 7.32
C LEU A 72 -0.21 -8.32 6.39
N ALA A 73 -0.25 -8.75 5.14
CA ALA A 73 -1.14 -8.20 4.12
C ALA A 73 -2.61 -8.34 4.52
N GLN A 74 -2.99 -9.48 5.10
CA GLN A 74 -4.33 -9.70 5.67
C GLN A 74 -4.63 -8.80 6.87
N LEU A 75 -3.64 -8.56 7.75
CA LEU A 75 -3.82 -7.72 8.92
C LEU A 75 -3.89 -6.22 8.59
N LEU A 76 -3.40 -5.81 7.43
CA LEU A 76 -3.55 -4.46 6.88
C LEU A 76 -4.88 -4.28 6.12
N GLN A 77 -5.82 -5.23 6.26
CA GLN A 77 -7.12 -5.24 5.60
C GLN A 77 -8.25 -5.52 6.62
N PRO A 78 -9.31 -4.67 6.69
CA PRO A 78 -9.44 -3.38 6.01
C PRO A 78 -8.35 -2.42 6.50
N ILE A 79 -8.14 -1.31 5.80
CA ILE A 79 -7.13 -0.31 6.16
C ILE A 79 -7.26 0.01 7.66
N PRO A 80 -6.28 -0.36 8.51
CA PRO A 80 -6.42 -0.33 9.96
C PRO A 80 -6.07 1.04 10.56
N PHE A 81 -6.01 2.08 9.72
CA PHE A 81 -5.58 3.42 10.08
C PHE A 81 -6.70 4.42 9.83
N PRO A 82 -6.86 5.44 10.68
CA PRO A 82 -7.86 6.49 10.50
C PRO A 82 -7.50 7.43 9.35
N ASP A 83 -8.48 8.18 8.84
CA ASP A 83 -8.30 9.13 7.73
C ASP A 83 -7.20 10.16 7.99
N ILE A 84 -7.00 10.54 9.27
CA ILE A 84 -5.93 11.48 9.65
C ILE A 84 -4.53 10.93 9.33
N ALA A 85 -4.34 9.61 9.43
CA ALA A 85 -3.09 8.96 9.07
C ALA A 85 -2.95 8.89 7.56
N LEU A 86 -4.04 8.62 6.86
CA LEU A 86 -4.05 8.59 5.39
C LEU A 86 -3.81 9.97 4.75
N ALA A 87 -4.09 11.05 5.48
CA ALA A 87 -3.79 12.42 5.09
C ALA A 87 -2.38 12.89 5.48
N ASP A 88 -1.63 12.11 6.28
CA ASP A 88 -0.30 12.47 6.75
C ASP A 88 0.78 12.02 5.74
N GLU A 89 1.51 12.99 5.17
CA GLU A 89 2.48 12.74 4.11
C GLU A 89 3.66 11.86 4.58
N GLU A 90 4.13 12.05 5.82
CA GLU A 90 5.25 11.28 6.36
C GLU A 90 4.85 9.81 6.59
N PHE A 91 3.67 9.58 7.17
CA PHE A 91 3.11 8.24 7.33
C PHE A 91 2.97 7.54 5.96
N ILE A 92 2.37 8.21 4.97
CA ILE A 92 2.20 7.59 3.64
C ILE A 92 3.56 7.25 3.03
N ARG A 93 4.53 8.18 3.05
CA ARG A 93 5.87 7.94 2.51
C ARG A 93 6.56 6.72 3.15
N LYS A 94 6.30 6.47 4.43
CA LYS A 94 6.88 5.35 5.17
C LYS A 94 6.17 4.02 4.94
N ILE A 95 4.86 4.03 4.70
CA ILE A 95 4.10 2.81 4.44
C ILE A 95 4.18 2.37 2.97
N LEU A 96 4.42 3.30 2.03
CA LEU A 96 4.50 3.00 0.58
C LEU A 96 5.43 1.82 0.23
N PRO A 97 6.67 1.71 0.74
CA PRO A 97 7.52 0.56 0.44
C PRO A 97 6.93 -0.78 0.88
N VAL A 98 6.16 -0.79 1.97
CA VAL A 98 5.46 -1.99 2.45
C VAL A 98 4.35 -2.38 1.48
N LEU A 99 3.58 -1.39 1.01
CA LEU A 99 2.51 -1.59 0.04
C LEU A 99 3.05 -2.03 -1.32
N GLU A 100 4.17 -1.48 -1.76
CA GLU A 100 4.85 -1.89 -2.99
C GLU A 100 5.25 -3.36 -2.91
N ILE A 101 5.91 -3.78 -1.83
CA ILE A 101 6.32 -5.17 -1.63
C ILE A 101 5.11 -6.12 -1.60
N ILE A 102 4.02 -5.74 -0.93
CA ILE A 102 2.79 -6.55 -0.89
C ILE A 102 2.15 -6.61 -2.28
N GLY A 103 1.97 -5.46 -2.93
CA GLY A 103 1.27 -5.34 -4.22
C GLY A 103 2.06 -5.81 -5.43
N THR A 104 3.36 -6.03 -5.28
CA THR A 104 4.23 -6.66 -6.29
C THR A 104 4.59 -8.11 -5.95
N ASP A 105 4.02 -8.67 -4.88
CA ASP A 105 4.26 -10.05 -4.48
C ASP A 105 3.79 -11.02 -5.59
N PRO A 106 4.58 -12.07 -5.91
CA PRO A 106 4.22 -13.02 -6.97
C PRO A 106 2.99 -13.88 -6.65
N ARG A 107 2.54 -13.93 -5.40
CA ARG A 107 1.42 -14.77 -4.95
C ARG A 107 0.13 -13.96 -4.98
N CYS A 108 -0.88 -14.48 -5.70
CA CYS A 108 -2.14 -13.79 -5.90
C CYS A 108 -2.91 -13.46 -4.62
N ASP A 109 -2.83 -14.31 -3.61
CA ASP A 109 -3.46 -14.09 -2.31
C ASP A 109 -2.81 -12.97 -1.49
N VAL A 110 -1.57 -12.57 -1.82
CA VAL A 110 -0.86 -11.47 -1.16
C VAL A 110 -1.11 -10.15 -1.87
N HIS A 111 -0.82 -10.06 -3.18
CA HIS A 111 -0.95 -8.78 -3.89
C HIS A 111 -2.40 -8.32 -4.06
N GLN A 112 -3.39 -9.21 -3.98
CA GLN A 112 -4.81 -8.83 -3.92
C GLN A 112 -5.17 -8.06 -2.65
N MET A 113 -4.38 -8.18 -1.57
CA MET A 113 -4.63 -7.47 -0.32
C MET A 113 -4.34 -5.97 -0.40
N VAL A 114 -3.87 -5.43 -1.53
CA VAL A 114 -3.85 -3.97 -1.75
C VAL A 114 -5.17 -3.46 -2.31
N LEU A 115 -6.05 -4.34 -2.78
CA LEU A 115 -7.38 -4.00 -3.29
C LEU A 115 -8.39 -3.88 -2.14
N GLY A 116 -9.54 -3.28 -2.42
CA GLY A 116 -10.66 -3.26 -1.48
C GLY A 116 -11.21 -4.66 -1.21
N ILE A 117 -11.56 -4.96 0.05
CA ILE A 117 -12.17 -6.24 0.45
C ILE A 117 -13.58 -6.39 -0.13
N ARG A 118 -14.27 -5.26 -0.35
CA ARG A 118 -15.66 -5.18 -0.80
C ARG A 118 -15.79 -4.03 -1.79
N GLU A 119 -16.79 -4.09 -2.67
CA GLU A 119 -17.02 -3.08 -3.72
C GLU A 119 -17.24 -1.67 -3.16
N ASP A 120 -17.72 -1.56 -1.92
CA ASP A 120 -18.03 -0.31 -1.22
C ASP A 120 -16.89 0.20 -0.32
N LYS A 121 -15.78 -0.52 -0.22
CA LYS A 121 -14.66 -0.16 0.66
C LYS A 121 -13.38 0.06 -0.12
N GLU A 122 -12.80 1.24 0.07
CA GLU A 122 -11.51 1.60 -0.50
C GLU A 122 -10.39 0.69 0.05
N GLY A 123 -9.55 0.20 -0.87
CA GLY A 123 -8.31 -0.49 -0.53
C GLY A 123 -7.10 0.44 -0.62
N TRP A 124 -5.93 -0.10 -0.28
CA TRP A 124 -4.67 0.64 -0.38
C TRP A 124 -4.39 1.19 -1.78
N LEU A 125 -4.77 0.47 -2.83
CA LEU A 125 -4.61 0.92 -4.22
C LEU A 125 -5.42 2.19 -4.53
N ASN A 126 -6.58 2.38 -3.89
CA ASN A 126 -7.38 3.60 -4.02
C ASN A 126 -6.69 4.75 -3.29
N VAL A 127 -6.15 4.49 -2.09
CA VAL A 127 -5.44 5.49 -1.28
C VAL A 127 -4.21 6.04 -2.01
N ILE A 128 -3.39 5.18 -2.61
CA ILE A 128 -2.15 5.60 -3.28
C ILE A 128 -2.35 5.94 -4.77
N CYS A 129 -3.60 5.98 -5.23
CA CYS A 129 -3.93 6.33 -6.62
C CYS A 129 -3.35 7.70 -6.99
N PRO A 130 -2.83 7.93 -8.21
CA PRO A 130 -2.31 9.23 -8.62
C PRO A 130 -3.31 10.40 -8.50
N SER A 131 -4.61 10.10 -8.47
CA SER A 131 -5.67 11.09 -8.25
C SER A 131 -5.96 11.39 -6.77
N SER A 132 -5.38 10.62 -5.85
CA SER A 132 -5.57 10.76 -4.41
C SER A 132 -4.65 11.84 -3.83
N LEU A 133 -5.13 12.55 -2.82
CA LEU A 133 -4.32 13.51 -2.05
C LEU A 133 -3.20 12.82 -1.26
N ALA A 134 -3.35 11.51 -1.00
CA ALA A 134 -2.32 10.70 -0.33
C ALA A 134 -1.23 10.22 -1.32
N CYS A 135 -1.29 10.55 -2.61
CA CYS A 135 -0.24 10.18 -3.55
C CYS A 135 0.99 11.09 -3.40
N VAL A 136 2.03 10.60 -2.72
CA VAL A 136 3.25 11.37 -2.39
C VAL A 136 4.46 11.01 -3.27
N ASP A 137 4.34 10.03 -4.17
CA ASP A 137 5.42 9.47 -4.99
C ASP A 137 5.14 9.57 -6.50
N GLU A 138 4.30 10.52 -6.90
CA GLU A 138 3.88 10.74 -8.29
C GLU A 138 3.24 9.50 -8.96
N GLY A 139 2.71 8.58 -8.15
CA GLY A 139 2.02 7.38 -8.62
C GLY A 139 2.94 6.21 -8.96
N SER A 140 4.22 6.28 -8.60
CA SER A 140 5.21 5.24 -8.90
C SER A 140 4.82 3.88 -8.31
N THR A 141 4.48 3.84 -7.02
CA THR A 141 4.05 2.62 -6.33
C THR A 141 2.76 2.07 -6.92
N TRP A 142 1.79 2.94 -7.19
CA TRP A 142 0.53 2.54 -7.82
C TRP A 142 0.76 1.86 -9.18
N ALA A 143 1.60 2.47 -10.03
CA ALA A 143 1.93 1.93 -11.34
C ALA A 143 2.63 0.56 -11.24
N ALA A 144 3.57 0.39 -10.29
CA ALA A 144 4.26 -0.87 -10.06
C ALA A 144 3.28 -2.02 -9.71
N ILE A 145 2.31 -1.73 -8.85
CA ILE A 145 1.29 -2.71 -8.41
C ILE A 145 0.34 -3.07 -9.55
N ILE A 146 -0.10 -2.11 -10.37
CA ILE A 146 -0.96 -2.37 -11.53
C ILE A 146 -0.25 -3.26 -12.55
N LEU A 147 1.02 -3.00 -12.86
CA LEU A 147 1.80 -3.78 -13.81
C LEU A 147 1.89 -5.26 -13.43
N ILE A 148 2.05 -5.58 -12.15
CA ILE A 148 2.05 -6.96 -11.65
C ILE A 148 0.64 -7.53 -11.61
N SER A 149 -0.34 -6.72 -11.20
CA SER A 149 -1.73 -7.15 -11.15
C SER A 149 -2.23 -7.56 -12.53
N GLU A 150 -1.99 -6.79 -13.59
CA GLU A 150 -2.38 -7.17 -14.97
C GLU A 150 -1.76 -8.51 -15.41
N ALA A 151 -0.51 -8.78 -15.03
CA ALA A 151 0.16 -10.05 -15.30
C ALA A 151 -0.45 -11.24 -14.51
N GLY A 152 -0.89 -11.01 -13.27
CA GLY A 152 -1.56 -12.03 -12.44
C GLY A 152 -3.04 -12.24 -12.78
N LEU A 153 -3.74 -11.17 -13.17
CA LEU A 153 -5.17 -11.09 -13.51
C LEU A 153 -5.54 -11.88 -14.75
N PHE A 154 -4.60 -12.07 -15.68
CA PHE A 154 -4.79 -12.96 -16.82
C PHE A 154 -5.15 -14.41 -16.38
N ARG A 155 -4.82 -14.82 -15.14
CA ARG A 155 -5.14 -16.15 -14.62
C ARG A 155 -6.53 -16.28 -13.97
N ARG A 156 -7.25 -15.20 -13.67
CA ARG A 156 -8.60 -15.25 -13.04
C ARG A 156 -9.53 -14.18 -13.61
N SER A 157 -10.51 -14.62 -14.40
CA SER A 157 -11.41 -13.83 -15.24
C SER A 157 -12.33 -12.80 -14.54
N ASN A 158 -12.31 -12.66 -13.21
CA ASN A 158 -13.34 -11.91 -12.46
C ASN A 158 -12.90 -10.56 -11.85
N MET A 159 -11.72 -10.04 -12.20
CA MET A 159 -11.18 -8.83 -11.56
C MET A 159 -10.89 -7.68 -12.54
N TRP A 160 -11.37 -7.78 -13.77
CA TRP A 160 -11.17 -6.73 -14.78
C TRP A 160 -11.93 -5.44 -14.47
N LEU A 161 -13.11 -5.54 -13.83
CA LEU A 161 -13.97 -4.37 -13.62
C LEU A 161 -13.38 -3.27 -12.72
N PRO A 162 -12.87 -3.54 -11.50
CA PRO A 162 -12.46 -2.47 -10.58
C PRO A 162 -11.28 -1.63 -11.10
N ILE A 163 -10.32 -2.27 -11.76
CA ILE A 163 -9.11 -1.62 -12.29
C ILE A 163 -9.45 -0.83 -13.55
N PHE A 164 -10.30 -1.39 -14.43
CA PHE A 164 -10.75 -0.69 -15.64
C PHE A 164 -11.57 0.56 -15.30
N THR A 165 -12.47 0.48 -14.32
CA THR A 165 -13.26 1.63 -13.85
C THR A 165 -12.40 2.72 -13.20
N MET A 166 -11.34 2.37 -12.46
CA MET A 166 -10.40 3.38 -11.93
C MET A 166 -9.58 4.03 -13.05
N SER A 167 -9.17 3.27 -14.06
CA SER A 167 -8.37 3.77 -15.17
C SER A 167 -9.11 4.75 -16.08
N GLU A 168 -10.42 4.54 -16.31
CA GLU A 168 -11.25 5.46 -17.11
C GLU A 168 -11.50 6.79 -16.38
N TRP A 169 -11.71 6.76 -15.05
CA TRP A 169 -11.93 7.97 -14.25
C TRP A 169 -10.70 8.89 -14.15
N ILE A 170 -9.47 8.33 -14.17
CA ILE A 170 -8.23 9.13 -14.04
C ILE A 170 -7.97 9.99 -15.29
N VAL A 171 -8.42 9.54 -16.48
CA VAL A 171 -8.23 10.28 -17.74
C VAL A 171 -9.04 11.57 -17.79
N ASP A 172 -10.18 11.63 -17.09
CA ASP A 172 -11.09 12.77 -17.12
C ASP A 172 -10.76 13.88 -16.11
N ILE A 173 -9.98 13.59 -15.06
CA ILE A 173 -9.82 14.51 -13.92
C ILE A 173 -8.54 15.36 -13.95
N HIS A 174 -7.46 14.98 -14.67
CA HIS A 174 -6.19 15.75 -14.57
C HIS A 174 -5.42 15.98 -15.90
N PRO A 175 -5.15 17.25 -16.30
CA PRO A 175 -4.38 17.58 -17.50
C PRO A 175 -2.86 17.40 -17.35
N ARG A 176 -2.37 16.92 -16.19
CA ARG A 176 -0.93 16.68 -15.93
C ARG A 176 -0.49 15.24 -16.18
N VAL A 177 -1.42 14.29 -16.34
CA VAL A 177 -1.00 12.95 -16.71
C VAL A 177 -0.73 12.94 -18.21
N ASN A 178 0.54 12.82 -18.56
CA ASN A 178 0.99 12.88 -19.95
C ASN A 178 0.27 11.79 -20.75
N ARG A 179 -0.60 12.19 -21.70
CA ARG A 179 -1.39 11.27 -22.53
C ARG A 179 -0.54 10.19 -23.21
N SER A 180 0.75 10.44 -23.43
CA SER A 180 1.69 9.45 -24.01
C SER A 180 1.96 8.23 -23.13
N TRP A 181 1.93 8.37 -21.80
CA TRP A 181 2.10 7.25 -20.88
C TRP A 181 0.87 6.33 -20.89
N TRP A 182 -0.33 6.92 -21.01
CA TRP A 182 -1.59 6.19 -21.13
C TRP A 182 -1.78 5.51 -22.47
N THR A 183 -1.44 6.16 -23.60
CA THR A 183 -1.44 5.46 -24.89
C THR A 183 -0.42 4.34 -24.92
N CYS A 184 0.74 4.50 -24.27
CA CYS A 184 1.68 3.39 -24.09
C CYS A 184 1.10 2.26 -23.23
N MET A 185 0.42 2.55 -22.11
CA MET A 185 -0.23 1.52 -21.28
C MET A 185 -1.40 0.83 -22.00
N LEU A 186 -2.23 1.57 -22.73
CA LEU A 186 -3.31 1.02 -23.58
C LEU A 186 -2.78 0.23 -24.77
N LEU A 187 -1.69 0.69 -25.41
CA LEU A 187 -1.01 -0.06 -26.47
C LEU A 187 -0.31 -1.31 -25.92
N PHE A 188 0.26 -1.26 -24.70
CA PHE A 188 0.85 -2.45 -24.06
C PHE A 188 -0.21 -3.45 -23.63
N THR A 189 -1.36 -3.02 -23.11
CA THR A 189 -2.49 -3.89 -22.77
C THR A 189 -3.14 -4.52 -24.02
N TYR A 190 -3.19 -3.81 -25.15
CA TYR A 190 -3.73 -4.36 -26.41
C TYR A 190 -2.72 -5.12 -27.30
N LEU A 191 -1.42 -4.82 -27.25
CA LEU A 191 -0.40 -5.40 -28.17
C LEU A 191 0.48 -6.51 -27.56
N ARG A 192 0.43 -6.75 -26.25
CA ARG A 192 1.12 -7.90 -25.63
C ARG A 192 0.43 -9.28 -25.66
N PRO A 193 -0.63 -9.60 -26.43
CA PRO A 193 -1.13 -10.98 -26.46
C PRO A 193 -0.20 -12.03 -27.09
N VAL A 194 0.96 -11.67 -27.66
CA VAL A 194 1.68 -12.59 -28.59
C VAL A 194 3.10 -13.01 -28.15
N LEU A 195 3.71 -12.42 -27.12
CA LEU A 195 5.17 -12.60 -26.91
C LEU A 195 5.64 -13.13 -25.55
N ILE A 196 4.75 -13.50 -24.64
CA ILE A 196 5.15 -14.14 -23.37
C ILE A 196 4.36 -15.44 -23.16
N CYS A 197 4.49 -16.35 -24.14
CA CYS A 197 4.21 -17.78 -23.98
C CYS A 197 4.94 -18.56 -25.09
N LYS A 198 6.22 -18.82 -24.85
CA LYS A 198 6.89 -20.08 -25.20
C LYS A 198 7.61 -20.57 -23.95
#